data_AF-A0A413IB03-F1
#
_entry.id   AF-A0A413IB03-F1
#
_cell.length_a   1.000
_cell.length_b   1.000
_cell.length_c   1.000
_cell.angle_alpha   90.00
_cell.angle_beta   90.00
_cell.angle_gamma   90.00
#
_symmetry.space_group_name_H-M   'P 1'
#
loop_
_entity.id
_entity.type
_entity.pdbx_description
1 polymer ?
#
loop_
_entity_poly.entity_id
_entity_poly.type
_entity_poly.pdbx_seq_one_letter_code
_entity_poly.pdbx_strand_id
1 'polypeptide(L)'
;MEKESEAWISYNVRPWYYYWKFFLESGVWAGLLITATVLPVWNRQLRHNKLYLLPLLWMLVALVLLSLLPEKKMRYIFPLLIPASMLMGELVDWWKKSFVCGAVKRTDSLIFRSNVWLVAIAVALLPVAGWIFMFSCGKMTLLLWFVVTCICLGVVLVLVWSGLRMRVSYMENKGTGILFYFLEQYPRPFVLTIFNPIKYVRSVF
;
A
#
# COMPACT_ATOMS: atom_id res chain seq x y z
N MET A 1 3.02 -35.05 29.72
CA MET A 1 2.78 -34.69 28.31
C MET A 1 1.62 -33.70 28.13
N GLU A 2 0.62 -33.66 29.01
CA GLU A 2 -0.52 -32.72 28.91
C GLU A 2 -0.14 -31.25 29.11
N LYS A 3 0.79 -30.94 30.03
CA LYS A 3 1.24 -29.56 30.32
C LYS A 3 1.82 -28.80 29.12
N GLU A 4 2.46 -29.50 28.18
CA GLU A 4 2.98 -28.84 26.97
C GLU A 4 1.88 -28.60 25.94
N SER A 5 0.90 -29.49 25.81
CA SER A 5 -0.22 -29.34 24.86
C SER A 5 -1.16 -28.19 25.27
N GLU A 6 -1.37 -27.98 26.57
CA GLU A 6 -2.14 -26.84 27.10
C GLU A 6 -1.41 -25.50 26.96
N ALA A 7 -0.08 -25.50 26.85
CA ALA A 7 0.70 -24.27 26.63
C ALA A 7 0.46 -23.67 25.23
N TRP A 8 0.23 -24.50 24.21
CA TRP A 8 -0.12 -24.05 22.85
C TRP A 8 -1.53 -23.44 22.76
N ILE A 9 -2.45 -23.87 23.64
CA ILE A 9 -3.84 -23.41 23.66
C ILE A 9 -3.99 -22.14 24.49
N SER A 10 -3.11 -21.87 25.46
CA SER A 10 -3.28 -20.77 26.42
C SER A 10 -2.46 -19.51 26.08
N TYR A 11 -1.35 -19.62 25.36
CA TYR A 11 -0.49 -18.46 25.10
C TYR A 11 -0.83 -17.73 23.80
N ASN A 12 -1.08 -16.42 23.94
CA ASN A 12 -1.23 -15.46 22.83
C ASN A 12 -2.39 -15.79 21.87
N VAL A 13 -3.46 -16.39 22.40
CA VAL A 13 -4.73 -16.59 21.68
C VAL A 13 -5.34 -15.23 21.38
N ARG A 14 -5.64 -15.00 20.10
CA ARG A 14 -6.31 -13.78 19.63
C ARG A 14 -7.61 -14.13 18.92
N PRO A 15 -8.57 -13.20 18.84
CA PRO A 15 -9.83 -13.42 18.15
C PRO A 15 -9.61 -13.86 16.70
N TRP A 16 -10.57 -14.60 16.14
CA TRP A 16 -10.50 -15.09 14.75
C TRP A 16 -10.39 -13.95 13.73
N TYR A 17 -10.99 -12.78 14.01
CA TYR A 17 -10.94 -11.60 13.13
C TYR A 17 -9.64 -10.80 13.23
N TYR A 18 -8.62 -11.29 13.95
CA TYR A 18 -7.36 -10.58 14.17
C TYR A 18 -6.68 -10.12 12.87
N TYR A 19 -6.70 -10.97 11.84
CA TYR A 19 -6.08 -10.67 10.56
C TYR A 19 -6.92 -9.80 9.62
N TRP A 20 -8.14 -9.42 10.01
CA TRP A 20 -8.98 -8.53 9.19
C TRP A 20 -8.33 -7.16 8.94
N LYS A 21 -7.49 -6.69 9.88
CA LYS A 21 -6.72 -5.45 9.73
C LYS A 21 -5.66 -5.51 8.62
N PHE A 22 -5.38 -6.68 8.07
CA PHE A 22 -4.44 -6.89 6.96
C PHE A 22 -4.61 -5.88 5.82
N PHE A 23 -5.86 -5.58 5.44
CA PHE A 23 -6.13 -4.64 4.36
C PHE A 23 -5.54 -3.25 4.65
N LEU A 24 -5.61 -2.79 5.90
CA LEU A 24 -5.06 -1.50 6.34
C LEU A 24 -3.54 -1.52 6.47
N GLU A 25 -2.94 -2.68 6.74
CA GLU A 25 -1.47 -2.85 6.82
C GLU A 25 -0.77 -2.64 5.46
N SER A 26 -1.51 -2.70 4.34
CA SER A 26 -0.99 -2.32 3.02
C SER A 26 -0.82 -0.80 2.83
N GLY A 27 -1.23 0.00 3.83
CA GLY A 27 -0.97 1.44 3.91
C GLY A 27 -1.72 2.23 2.85
N VAL A 28 -1.00 3.01 2.04
CA VAL A 28 -1.56 3.85 0.97
C VAL A 28 -2.31 3.03 -0.08
N TRP A 29 -1.98 1.74 -0.21
CA TRP A 29 -2.63 0.81 -1.13
C TRP A 29 -3.85 0.08 -0.55
N ALA A 30 -4.24 0.37 0.70
CA ALA A 30 -5.38 -0.26 1.35
C ALA A 30 -6.68 -0.08 0.57
N GLY A 31 -6.93 1.13 0.07
CA GLY A 31 -8.06 1.40 -0.82
C GLY A 31 -8.04 0.49 -2.04
N LEU A 32 -6.89 0.40 -2.71
CA LEU A 32 -6.73 -0.41 -3.92
C LEU A 32 -6.98 -1.89 -3.63
N LEU A 33 -6.40 -2.42 -2.55
CA LEU A 33 -6.57 -3.82 -2.16
C LEU A 33 -8.03 -4.16 -1.82
N ILE A 34 -8.71 -3.28 -1.07
CA ILE A 34 -10.15 -3.46 -0.76
C ILE A 34 -10.98 -3.40 -2.04
N THR A 35 -10.69 -2.47 -2.94
CA THR A 35 -11.41 -2.43 -4.21
C THR A 35 -11.16 -3.68 -5.04
N ALA A 36 -9.95 -4.22 -5.04
CA ALA A 36 -9.62 -5.45 -5.77
C ALA A 36 -10.30 -6.71 -5.21
N THR A 37 -10.52 -6.79 -3.90
CA THR A 37 -11.29 -7.90 -3.34
C THR A 37 -12.78 -7.82 -3.64
N VAL A 38 -13.35 -6.61 -3.66
CA VAL A 38 -14.81 -6.41 -3.79
C VAL A 38 -15.27 -6.33 -5.25
N LEU A 39 -14.48 -5.74 -6.16
CA LEU A 39 -14.83 -5.59 -7.58
C LEU A 39 -15.29 -6.85 -8.32
N PRO A 40 -14.65 -8.04 -8.17
CA PRO A 40 -15.08 -9.26 -8.87
C PRO A 40 -16.46 -9.75 -8.42
N VAL A 41 -16.94 -9.30 -7.26
CA VAL A 41 -18.31 -9.60 -6.80
C VAL A 41 -19.33 -8.89 -7.70
N TRP A 42 -19.06 -7.67 -8.12
CA TRP A 42 -19.98 -6.90 -8.98
C TRP A 42 -19.69 -7.03 -10.47
N ASN A 43 -18.43 -7.27 -10.84
CA ASN A 43 -18.01 -7.30 -12.23
C ASN A 43 -17.83 -8.74 -12.73
N ARG A 44 -18.78 -9.18 -13.56
CA ARG A 44 -18.79 -10.53 -14.15
C ARG A 44 -17.55 -10.80 -15.02
N GLN A 45 -16.97 -9.79 -15.68
CA GLN A 45 -15.79 -9.98 -16.52
C GLN A 45 -14.56 -10.34 -15.68
N LEU A 46 -14.34 -9.61 -14.58
CA LEU A 46 -13.27 -9.90 -13.63
C LEU A 46 -13.43 -11.28 -12.99
N ARG A 47 -14.66 -11.68 -12.67
CA ARG A 47 -14.97 -13.00 -12.10
C ARG A 47 -14.60 -14.18 -13.02
N HIS A 48 -14.63 -14.00 -14.34
CA HIS A 48 -14.28 -15.07 -15.29
C HIS A 48 -12.78 -15.06 -15.65
N ASN A 49 -12.02 -14.05 -15.22
CA ASN A 49 -10.60 -13.98 -15.48
C ASN A 49 -9.82 -14.86 -14.48
N LYS A 50 -9.27 -15.97 -14.97
CA LYS A 50 -8.49 -16.92 -14.15
C LYS A 50 -7.25 -16.26 -13.52
N LEU A 51 -6.61 -15.34 -14.23
CA LEU A 51 -5.42 -14.63 -13.75
C LEU A 51 -5.74 -13.72 -12.55
N TYR A 52 -6.96 -13.19 -12.51
CA TYR A 52 -7.45 -12.38 -11.40
C TYR A 52 -7.92 -13.24 -10.21
N LEU A 53 -8.60 -14.35 -10.51
CA LEU A 53 -9.24 -15.18 -9.51
C LEU A 53 -8.24 -16.00 -8.70
N LEU A 54 -7.12 -16.42 -9.31
CA LEU A 54 -6.06 -17.16 -8.64
C LEU A 54 -5.45 -16.40 -7.44
N PRO A 55 -4.92 -15.17 -7.58
CA PRO A 55 -4.36 -14.43 -6.46
C PRO A 55 -5.43 -14.05 -5.44
N LEU A 56 -6.67 -13.80 -5.86
CA LEU A 56 -7.78 -13.54 -4.96
C LEU A 56 -8.09 -14.74 -4.06
N LEU A 57 -8.27 -15.92 -4.65
CA LEU A 57 -8.55 -17.14 -3.89
C LEU A 57 -7.37 -17.52 -3.02
N TRP A 58 -6.15 -17.43 -3.56
CA TRP A 58 -4.94 -17.71 -2.78
C TRP A 58 -4.87 -16.81 -1.54
N MET A 59 -5.09 -15.50 -1.70
CA MET A 59 -5.10 -14.57 -0.57
C MET A 59 -6.22 -14.89 0.43
N LEU A 60 -7.46 -15.10 -0.02
CA LEU A 60 -8.59 -15.36 0.89
C LEU A 60 -8.43 -16.70 1.62
N VAL A 61 -8.00 -17.76 0.93
CA VAL A 61 -7.76 -19.07 1.53
C VAL A 61 -6.63 -18.99 2.55
N ALA A 62 -5.52 -18.32 2.23
CA ALA A 62 -4.42 -18.12 3.18
C ALA A 62 -4.88 -17.30 4.40
N LEU A 63 -5.69 -16.26 4.22
CA LEU A 63 -6.22 -15.43 5.30
C LEU A 63 -7.13 -16.24 6.23
N VAL A 64 -8.03 -17.07 5.68
CA VAL A 64 -8.91 -17.94 6.45
C VAL A 64 -8.09 -18.98 7.22
N LEU A 65 -7.14 -19.64 6.55
CA LEU A 65 -6.29 -20.66 7.18
C LEU A 65 -5.49 -20.09 8.36
N LEU A 66 -4.93 -18.89 8.20
CA LEU A 66 -4.22 -18.18 9.27
C LEU A 66 -5.17 -17.72 10.40
N SER A 67 -6.41 -17.38 10.08
CA SER A 67 -7.40 -16.96 11.07
C SER A 67 -7.90 -18.10 11.95
N LEU A 68 -7.90 -19.34 11.42
CA LEU A 68 -8.27 -20.56 12.15
C LEU A 68 -7.21 -20.99 13.18
N LEU A 69 -5.93 -20.61 12.98
CA LEU A 69 -4.88 -20.98 13.92
C LEU A 69 -5.05 -20.23 15.27
N PRO A 70 -4.94 -20.95 16.40
CA PRO A 70 -5.09 -20.33 17.72
C PRO A 70 -3.95 -19.36 18.02
N GLU A 71 -2.72 -19.73 17.65
CA GLU A 71 -1.53 -18.88 17.80
C GLU A 71 -1.43 -17.85 16.67
N LYS A 72 -1.53 -16.55 17.00
CA LYS A 72 -1.49 -15.46 16.01
C LYS A 72 -0.32 -14.52 16.26
N LYS A 73 0.56 -14.39 15.26
CA LYS A 73 1.66 -13.39 15.21
C LYS A 73 1.52 -12.51 13.98
N MET A 74 1.98 -11.26 14.08
CA MET A 74 1.97 -10.31 12.96
C MET A 74 2.81 -10.81 11.77
N ARG A 75 3.87 -11.58 12.05
CA ARG A 75 4.78 -12.08 11.01
C ARG A 75 4.13 -13.09 10.06
N TYR A 76 3.03 -13.73 10.44
CA TYR A 76 2.35 -14.70 9.59
C TYR A 76 1.59 -14.04 8.42
N ILE A 77 1.45 -12.71 8.43
CA ILE A 77 0.83 -11.93 7.37
C ILE A 77 1.79 -11.73 6.19
N PHE A 78 3.11 -11.82 6.38
CA PHE A 78 4.09 -11.54 5.31
C PHE A 78 3.84 -12.32 4.01
N PRO A 79 3.54 -13.64 4.05
CA PRO A 79 3.24 -14.40 2.83
C PRO A 79 1.97 -13.94 2.09
N LEU A 80 1.01 -13.31 2.78
CA LEU A 80 -0.22 -12.76 2.16
C LEU A 80 0.05 -11.53 1.29
N LEU A 81 1.17 -10.84 1.48
CA LEU A 81 1.53 -9.66 0.69
C LEU A 81 1.80 -10.00 -0.79
N ILE A 82 2.27 -11.22 -1.07
CA ILE A 82 2.53 -11.69 -2.43
C ILE A 82 1.22 -11.78 -3.23
N PRO A 83 0.22 -12.60 -2.84
CA PRO A 83 -1.03 -12.68 -3.58
C PRO A 83 -1.81 -11.36 -3.55
N ALA A 84 -1.68 -10.55 -2.50
CA ALA A 84 -2.30 -9.21 -2.45
C ALA A 84 -1.72 -8.25 -3.51
N SER A 85 -0.40 -8.19 -3.67
CA SER A 85 0.23 -7.34 -4.68
C SER A 85 -0.08 -7.81 -6.10
N MET A 86 -0.10 -9.13 -6.32
CA MET A 86 -0.55 -9.71 -7.60
C MET A 86 -1.99 -9.33 -7.93
N LEU A 87 -2.92 -9.44 -6.96
CA LEU A 87 -4.33 -9.07 -7.15
C LEU A 87 -4.49 -7.59 -7.51
N MET A 88 -3.77 -6.70 -6.84
CA MET A 88 -3.78 -5.27 -7.17
C MET A 88 -3.21 -5.00 -8.56
N GLY A 89 -2.11 -5.66 -8.94
CA GLY A 89 -1.51 -5.55 -10.28
C GLY A 89 -2.47 -5.97 -11.39
N GLU A 90 -3.14 -7.12 -11.22
CA GLU A 90 -4.16 -7.61 -12.17
C GLU A 90 -5.35 -6.64 -12.28
N LEU A 91 -5.75 -5.97 -11.19
CA LEU A 91 -6.79 -4.95 -11.24
C LEU A 91 -6.37 -3.74 -12.07
N VAL A 92 -5.15 -3.25 -11.85
CA VAL A 92 -4.64 -2.08 -12.58
C VAL A 92 -4.45 -2.41 -14.06
N ASP A 93 -3.95 -3.60 -14.41
CA ASP A 93 -3.85 -4.05 -15.80
C ASP A 93 -5.24 -4.19 -16.47
N TRP A 94 -6.24 -4.72 -15.73
CA TRP A 94 -7.61 -4.77 -16.22
C TRP A 94 -8.18 -3.38 -16.49
N TRP A 95 -7.96 -2.42 -15.59
CA TRP A 95 -8.36 -1.02 -15.80
C TRP A 95 -7.68 -0.43 -17.04
N LYS A 96 -6.38 -0.64 -17.19
CA LYS A 96 -5.61 -0.16 -18.35
C LYS A 96 -6.22 -0.67 -19.67
N LYS A 97 -6.50 -1.97 -19.76
CA LYS A 97 -7.15 -2.58 -20.94
C LYS A 97 -8.57 -2.01 -21.15
N SER A 98 -9.35 -1.89 -20.08
CA SER A 98 -10.73 -1.42 -20.15
C SER A 98 -10.84 0.04 -20.62
N PHE A 99 -9.97 0.93 -20.11
CA PHE A 99 -9.94 2.34 -20.51
C PHE A 99 -9.47 2.54 -21.96
N VAL A 100 -8.55 1.70 -22.46
CA VAL A 100 -8.11 1.74 -23.86
C VAL A 100 -9.23 1.27 -24.80
N CYS A 101 -9.96 0.21 -24.44
CA CYS A 101 -11.07 -0.31 -25.24
C CYS A 101 -12.35 0.55 -25.16
N GLY A 102 -12.41 1.57 -24.28
CA GLY A 102 -13.57 2.45 -24.12
C GLY A 102 -14.80 1.78 -23.48
N ALA A 103 -14.72 0.51 -23.09
CA ALA A 103 -15.83 -0.29 -22.56
C ALA A 103 -16.10 -0.06 -21.06
N VAL A 104 -15.93 1.18 -20.59
CA VAL A 104 -15.92 1.47 -19.14
C VAL A 104 -17.26 1.98 -18.65
N LYS A 105 -17.81 1.29 -17.64
CA LYS A 105 -18.98 1.76 -16.90
C LYS A 105 -18.62 2.98 -16.06
N ARG A 106 -19.59 3.88 -15.88
CA ARG A 106 -19.43 5.08 -15.03
C ARG A 106 -18.98 4.72 -13.61
N THR A 107 -19.46 3.61 -13.06
CA THR A 107 -19.08 3.10 -11.74
C THR A 107 -17.60 2.74 -11.66
N ASP A 108 -17.07 2.02 -12.64
CA ASP A 108 -15.65 1.60 -12.64
C ASP A 108 -14.71 2.80 -12.77
N SER A 109 -15.13 3.82 -13.52
CA SER A 109 -14.42 5.10 -13.61
C SER A 109 -14.39 5.85 -12.27
N LEU A 110 -15.50 5.87 -11.54
CA LEU A 110 -15.56 6.46 -10.20
C LEU A 110 -14.67 5.70 -9.19
N ILE A 111 -14.69 4.36 -9.23
CA ILE A 111 -13.86 3.51 -8.36
C ILE A 111 -12.37 3.73 -8.65
N PHE A 112 -11.98 3.86 -9.92
CA PHE A 112 -10.59 4.20 -10.26
C PHE A 112 -10.21 5.57 -9.69
N ARG A 113 -11.03 6.60 -9.92
CA ARG A 113 -10.76 7.97 -9.43
C ARG A 113 -10.63 8.03 -7.91
N SER A 114 -11.51 7.35 -7.18
CA SER A 114 -11.43 7.33 -5.71
C SER A 114 -10.11 6.73 -5.23
N ASN A 115 -9.65 5.65 -5.85
CA ASN A 115 -8.35 5.06 -5.51
C ASN A 115 -7.19 6.01 -5.80
N VAL A 116 -7.16 6.62 -6.98
CA VAL A 116 -6.08 7.56 -7.34
C VAL A 116 -6.06 8.79 -6.41
N TRP A 117 -7.22 9.33 -6.06
CA TRP A 117 -7.31 10.49 -5.19
C TRP A 117 -6.90 10.17 -3.75
N LEU A 118 -7.18 8.97 -3.24
CA LEU A 118 -6.67 8.53 -1.92
C LEU A 118 -5.14 8.52 -1.90
N VAL A 119 -4.50 7.99 -2.94
CA VAL A 119 -3.03 8.01 -3.06
C VAL A 119 -2.52 9.45 -3.18
N ALA A 120 -3.18 10.30 -3.98
CA ALA A 120 -2.78 11.70 -4.14
C ALA A 120 -2.86 12.48 -2.82
N ILE A 121 -3.92 12.27 -2.02
CA ILE A 121 -4.06 12.88 -0.69
C ILE A 121 -2.95 12.39 0.23
N ALA A 122 -2.66 11.09 0.26
CA ALA A 122 -1.58 10.54 1.07
C ALA A 122 -0.21 11.15 0.72
N VAL A 123 0.08 11.33 -0.57
CA VAL A 123 1.32 11.98 -1.03
C VAL A 123 1.33 13.47 -0.68
N ALA A 124 0.19 14.16 -0.78
CA ALA A 124 0.08 15.58 -0.40
C ALA A 124 0.30 15.81 1.11
N LEU A 125 0.04 14.81 1.94
CA LEU A 125 0.32 14.87 3.39
C LEU A 125 1.81 14.69 3.73
N LEU A 126 2.63 14.11 2.83
CA LEU A 126 4.06 13.88 3.10
C LEU A 126 4.85 15.18 3.36
N PRO A 127 4.70 16.26 2.57
CA PRO A 127 5.31 17.56 2.88
C PRO A 127 4.95 18.11 4.25
N VAL A 128 3.67 17.98 4.63
CA VAL A 128 3.15 18.47 5.92
C VAL A 128 3.75 17.67 7.07
N ALA A 129 3.78 16.34 6.96
CA ALA A 129 4.44 15.48 7.93
C ALA A 129 5.95 15.77 8.00
N GLY A 130 6.61 15.98 6.87
CA GLY A 130 8.03 16.34 6.80
C GLY A 130 8.34 17.67 7.50
N TRP A 131 7.43 18.65 7.41
CA TRP A 131 7.56 19.90 8.14
C TRP A 131 7.52 19.68 9.66
N ILE A 132 6.47 19.00 10.16
CA ILE A 132 6.23 18.81 11.59
C ILE A 132 7.32 17.96 12.25
N PHE A 133 7.71 16.85 11.62
CA PHE A 133 8.62 15.89 12.26
C PHE A 133 10.10 16.18 12.01
N MET A 134 10.46 16.74 10.84
CA MET A 134 11.86 16.88 10.45
C MET A 134 12.35 18.32 10.49
N PHE A 135 11.59 19.26 9.94
CA PHE A 135 11.98 20.67 9.91
C PHE A 135 11.85 21.32 11.30
N SER A 136 10.74 21.10 12.00
CA SER A 136 10.55 21.63 13.37
C SER A 136 11.54 21.08 14.39
N CYS A 137 12.13 19.91 14.13
CA CYS A 137 13.19 19.33 14.98
C CYS A 137 14.61 19.74 14.58
N GLY A 138 14.78 20.64 13.59
CA GLY A 138 16.09 21.09 13.11
C GLY A 138 16.93 20.02 12.40
N LYS A 139 16.32 18.87 12.04
CA LYS A 139 17.05 17.73 11.45
C LYS A 139 17.25 17.86 9.95
N MET A 140 16.64 18.85 9.30
CA MET A 140 16.60 18.98 7.84
C MET A 140 16.91 20.40 7.39
N THR A 141 17.77 20.54 6.38
CA THR A 141 18.07 21.85 5.77
C THR A 141 16.86 22.35 4.96
N LEU A 142 16.68 23.68 4.94
CA LEU A 142 15.56 24.32 4.23
C LEU A 142 15.53 23.95 2.74
N LEU A 143 16.69 23.89 2.10
CA LEU A 143 16.82 23.52 0.68
C LEU A 143 16.32 22.09 0.42
N LEU A 144 16.70 21.13 1.29
CA LEU A 144 16.27 19.75 1.15
C LEU A 144 14.77 19.59 1.36
N TRP A 145 14.19 20.30 2.32
CA TRP A 145 12.73 20.35 2.51
C TRP A 145 12.03 20.90 1.26
N PHE A 146 12.50 22.03 0.73
CA PHE A 146 11.93 22.63 -0.47
C PHE A 146 11.96 21.67 -1.67
N VAL A 147 13.09 21.01 -1.94
CA VAL A 147 13.21 20.03 -3.03
C VAL A 147 12.22 18.87 -2.86
N VAL A 148 12.14 18.29 -1.66
CA VAL A 148 11.21 17.19 -1.37
C VAL A 148 9.75 17.64 -1.56
N THR A 149 9.39 18.84 -1.08
CA THR A 149 8.02 19.36 -1.25
C THR A 149 7.66 19.57 -2.72
N CYS A 150 8.58 20.13 -3.53
CA CYS A 150 8.37 20.31 -4.97
C CYS A 150 8.17 18.98 -5.69
N ILE A 151 8.95 17.94 -5.34
CA ILE A 151 8.79 16.61 -5.92
C ILE A 151 7.43 16.01 -5.54
N CYS A 152 7.06 16.05 -4.26
CA CYS A 152 5.76 15.55 -3.79
C CYS A 152 4.59 16.26 -4.50
N LEU A 153 4.63 17.59 -4.63
CA LEU A 153 3.60 18.35 -5.34
C LEU A 153 3.54 18.00 -6.83
N GLY A 154 4.69 17.83 -7.49
CA GLY A 154 4.76 17.37 -8.87
C GLY A 154 4.10 16.00 -9.06
N VAL A 155 4.36 15.06 -8.15
CA VAL A 155 3.72 13.73 -8.16
C VAL A 155 2.21 13.85 -7.94
N VAL A 156 1.75 14.69 -7.01
CA VAL A 156 0.32 14.94 -6.77
C VAL A 156 -0.37 15.46 -8.03
N LEU A 157 0.24 16.42 -8.73
CA LEU A 157 -0.31 16.94 -9.99
C LEU A 157 -0.43 15.85 -11.06
N VAL A 158 0.58 14.99 -11.19
CA VAL A 158 0.53 13.85 -12.14
C VAL A 158 -0.56 12.85 -11.76
N LEU A 159 -0.73 12.54 -10.47
CA LEU A 159 -1.77 11.63 -9.98
C LEU A 159 -3.17 12.21 -10.21
N VAL A 160 -3.41 13.49 -9.88
CA VAL A 160 -4.69 14.16 -10.14
C VAL A 160 -4.99 14.18 -11.63
N TRP A 161 -4.01 14.50 -12.47
CA TRP A 161 -4.17 14.49 -13.92
C TRP A 161 -4.47 13.09 -14.47
N SER A 162 -3.82 12.06 -13.93
CA SER A 162 -4.10 10.66 -14.29
C SER A 162 -5.53 10.26 -13.96
N GLY A 163 -6.03 10.65 -12.78
CA GLY A 163 -7.42 10.42 -12.36
C GLY A 163 -8.44 11.15 -13.23
N LEU A 164 -8.13 12.38 -13.69
CA LEU A 164 -9.03 13.15 -14.56
C LEU A 164 -9.08 12.60 -15.99
N ARG A 165 -7.90 12.30 -16.58
CA ARG A 165 -7.78 11.77 -17.95
C ARG A 165 -8.03 10.28 -18.06
N MET A 166 -8.25 9.57 -16.95
CA MET A 166 -8.42 8.11 -16.89
C MET A 166 -7.27 7.34 -17.56
N ARG A 167 -6.04 7.89 -17.48
CA ARG A 167 -4.86 7.27 -18.09
C ARG A 167 -4.02 6.57 -17.04
N VAL A 168 -4.25 5.28 -16.89
CA VAL A 168 -3.60 4.40 -15.90
C VAL A 168 -2.07 4.41 -16.03
N SER A 169 -1.54 4.42 -17.26
CA SER A 169 -0.08 4.42 -17.49
C SER A 169 0.64 5.64 -16.88
N TYR A 170 -0.05 6.75 -16.67
CA TYR A 170 0.53 7.94 -16.03
C TYR A 170 0.61 7.78 -14.51
N MET A 171 -0.35 7.07 -13.91
CA MET A 171 -0.32 6.73 -12.48
C MET A 171 0.87 5.81 -12.19
N GLU A 172 1.00 4.71 -12.93
CA GLU A 172 2.02 3.67 -12.71
C GLU A 172 3.44 4.21 -12.92
N ASN A 173 3.73 4.71 -14.13
CA ASN A 173 5.11 4.97 -14.56
C ASN A 173 5.59 6.36 -14.16
N LYS A 174 4.71 7.37 -14.17
CA LYS A 174 5.10 8.77 -13.93
C LYS A 174 4.78 9.25 -12.52
N GLY A 175 3.68 8.79 -11.91
CA GLY A 175 3.33 9.14 -10.54
C GLY A 175 4.13 8.32 -9.54
N THR A 176 3.77 7.04 -9.42
CA THR A 176 4.32 6.17 -8.37
C THR A 176 5.76 5.75 -8.64
N GLY A 177 6.13 5.46 -9.90
CA GLY A 177 7.51 5.08 -10.25
C GLY A 177 8.55 6.15 -9.90
N ILE A 178 8.26 7.42 -10.19
CA ILE A 178 9.14 8.55 -9.84
C ILE A 178 9.29 8.66 -8.32
N LEU A 179 8.17 8.56 -7.59
CA LEU A 179 8.17 8.66 -6.14
C LEU A 179 9.02 7.55 -5.48
N PHE A 180 8.89 6.31 -5.94
CA PHE A 180 9.70 5.20 -5.43
C PHE A 180 11.18 5.33 -5.78
N TYR A 181 11.51 5.77 -6.99
CA TYR A 181 12.89 6.00 -7.40
C TYR A 181 13.58 7.07 -6.53
N PHE A 182 12.90 8.20 -6.28
CA PHE A 182 13.42 9.22 -5.36
C PHE A 182 13.52 8.72 -3.92
N LEU A 183 12.54 7.95 -3.45
CA LEU A 183 12.57 7.29 -2.14
C LEU A 183 13.65 6.19 -2.05
N GLU A 184 14.18 5.65 -3.12
CA GLU A 184 15.30 4.71 -3.02
C GLU A 184 16.64 5.45 -2.88
N GLN A 185 16.77 6.57 -3.58
CA GLN A 185 18.03 7.28 -3.72
C GLN A 185 18.39 8.17 -2.51
N TYR A 186 17.41 8.82 -1.89
CA TYR A 186 17.65 9.88 -0.90
C TYR A 186 17.48 9.53 0.60
N PRO A 187 16.77 8.47 1.05
CA PRO A 187 16.48 8.31 2.48
C PRO A 187 17.42 7.38 3.26
N ARG A 188 18.35 6.65 2.65
CA ARG A 188 19.21 5.70 3.40
C ARG A 188 19.95 6.32 4.60
N PRO A 189 20.59 7.49 4.52
CA PRO A 189 21.23 8.10 5.70
C PRO A 189 20.24 8.80 6.66
N PHE A 190 19.08 9.23 6.17
CA PHE A 190 18.12 10.06 6.92
C PHE A 190 17.11 9.24 7.73
N VAL A 191 16.67 8.10 7.20
CA VAL A 191 15.78 7.17 7.90
C VAL A 191 16.50 6.56 9.10
N LEU A 192 17.80 6.25 8.96
CA LEU A 192 18.60 5.71 10.06
C LEU A 192 18.75 6.67 11.25
N THR A 193 18.77 7.99 10.99
CA THR A 193 18.84 9.02 12.04
C THR A 193 17.52 9.24 12.79
N ILE A 194 16.38 8.89 12.19
CA ILE A 194 15.05 8.92 12.84
C ILE A 194 14.89 7.70 13.77
N PHE A 195 15.28 6.51 13.32
CA PHE A 195 15.05 5.26 14.06
C PHE A 195 16.16 4.89 15.05
N ASN A 196 17.35 5.49 14.95
CA ASN A 196 18.45 5.20 15.87
C ASN A 196 19.20 6.47 16.32
N PRO A 197 18.60 7.28 17.21
CA PRO A 197 19.21 8.54 17.66
C PRO A 197 20.53 8.35 18.45
N ILE A 198 20.81 7.15 18.94
CA ILE A 198 21.92 6.87 19.88
C ILE A 198 23.25 6.61 19.15
N LYS A 199 23.23 6.09 17.91
CA LYS A 199 24.49 5.72 17.21
C LYS A 199 25.23 6.90 16.57
N TYR A 200 24.55 8.00 16.25
CA TYR A 200 25.19 9.14 15.56
C TYR A 200 25.95 10.09 16.49
N VAL A 201 25.67 10.09 17.80
CA VAL A 201 26.40 10.91 18.77
C VAL A 201 27.83 10.38 18.98
N ARG A 202 28.08 9.08 18.77
CA ARG A 202 29.38 8.44 19.01
C ARG A 202 30.35 8.47 17.83
N SER A 203 29.95 9.00 16.68
CA SER A 203 30.84 9.15 15.51
C SER A 203 31.32 10.58 15.30
N VAL A 204 30.89 11.51 16.17
CA VAL A 204 31.22 12.95 16.11
C VAL A 204 31.93 13.41 17.40
N PHE A 205 32.13 12.51 18.37
CA PHE A 205 32.96 12.71 19.55
C PHE A 205 33.99 11.59 19.65
#